data_AF-A0A0C5X5R1-F1
#
_entry.id   AF-A0A0C5X5R1-F1
#
_cell.length_a   1.000
_cell.length_b   1.000
_cell.length_c   1.000
_cell.angle_alpha   90.00
_cell.angle_beta   90.00
_cell.angle_gamma   90.00
#
_symmetry.space_group_name_H-M   'P 1'
#
loop_
_entity.id
_entity.type
_entity.pdbx_description
1 polymer ?
#
loop_
_entity_poly.entity_id
_entity_poly.type
_entity_poly.pdbx_seq_one_letter_code
_entity_poly.pdbx_strand_id
1 'polypeptide(L)' 'MTDVETAEARPERLLRIRQVQDRVPLGRATIYKRMAAGTFPKPVELGGGIVAWRESEIENWIASCPAQASKAA' A
#
# COMPACT_ATOMS: atom_id res chain seq x y z
N MET A 1 29.72 -9.85 -5.76
CA MET A 1 29.14 -8.81 -4.89
C MET A 1 27.80 -8.44 -5.51
N THR A 2 26.87 -9.39 -5.39
CA THR A 2 25.46 -9.31 -5.80
C THR A 2 24.75 -8.51 -4.70
N ASP A 3 23.83 -7.60 -4.93
CA ASP A 3 22.93 -7.38 -6.04
C ASP A 3 22.36 -5.97 -5.80
N VAL A 4 22.48 -5.05 -6.77
CA VAL A 4 21.66 -3.83 -6.78
C VAL A 4 20.77 -3.95 -8.00
N GLU A 5 19.72 -4.73 -7.82
CA GLU A 5 18.50 -4.71 -8.62
C GLU A 5 18.05 -3.26 -8.74
N THR A 6 18.44 -2.66 -9.86
CA THR A 6 18.01 -1.33 -10.27
C THR A 6 16.56 -1.49 -10.69
N ALA A 7 15.65 -1.43 -9.71
CA ALA A 7 14.23 -1.38 -9.93
C ALA A 7 13.95 -0.27 -10.95
N GLU A 8 13.46 -0.70 -12.11
CA GLU A 8 13.36 0.07 -13.34
C GLU A 8 12.65 1.41 -13.09
N ALA A 9 13.18 2.45 -13.72
CA ALA A 9 12.80 3.86 -13.59
C ALA A 9 11.38 4.17 -14.13
N ARG A 10 10.36 3.53 -13.56
CA ARG A 10 8.98 4.03 -13.59
C ARG A 10 8.81 4.98 -12.42
N PRO A 11 8.26 6.18 -12.61
CA PRO A 11 8.02 7.10 -11.50
C PRO A 11 7.10 6.41 -10.49
N GLU A 12 7.57 6.20 -9.27
CA GLU A 12 6.77 5.62 -8.18
C GLU A 12 5.51 6.45 -8.01
N ARG A 13 4.35 5.83 -8.26
CA ARG A 13 3.06 6.49 -8.12
C ARG A 13 2.67 6.55 -6.65
N LEU A 14 2.16 7.71 -6.25
CA LEU A 14 1.62 7.91 -4.91
C LEU A 14 0.10 7.83 -4.95
N LEU A 15 -0.45 6.89 -4.20
CA LEU A 15 -1.88 6.63 -4.09
C LEU A 15 -2.44 7.42 -2.90
N ARG A 16 -3.47 8.23 -3.12
CA ARG A 16 -4.25 8.80 -2.00
C ARG A 16 -5.17 7.75 -1.40
N ILE A 17 -5.74 8.03 -0.24
CA ILE A 17 -6.65 7.12 0.47
C ILE A 17 -7.82 6.60 -0.39
N ARG A 18 -8.32 7.38 -1.36
CA ARG A 18 -9.35 6.92 -2.31
C ARG A 18 -8.80 5.89 -3.30
N GLN A 19 -7.60 6.09 -3.81
CA GLN A 19 -6.93 5.15 -4.72
C GLN A 19 -6.54 3.87 -3.99
N VAL A 20 -6.09 3.98 -2.73
CA VAL A 20 -5.83 2.81 -1.89
C VAL A 20 -7.11 1.99 -1.66
N GLN A 21 -8.24 2.63 -1.39
CA GLN A 21 -9.55 1.96 -1.26
C GLN A 21 -10.04 1.27 -2.55
N ASP A 22 -9.53 1.69 -3.71
CA ASP A 22 -9.83 1.04 -4.99
C ASP A 22 -8.98 -0.22 -5.18
N ARG A 23 -7.72 -0.18 -4.71
CA ARG A 23 -6.78 -1.32 -4.76
C ARG A 23 -7.04 -2.37 -3.70
N VAL A 24 -7.46 -1.97 -2.50
CA VAL A 24 -7.78 -2.88 -1.40
C VAL A 24 -9.26 -2.76 -1.06
N PRO A 25 -10.02 -3.86 -0.92
CA PRO A 25 -11.43 -3.83 -0.54
C PRO A 25 -11.60 -3.57 0.97
N LEU A 26 -10.88 -2.57 1.48
CA LEU A 26 -10.91 -2.14 2.87
C LEU A 26 -11.46 -0.73 2.93
N GLY A 27 -12.45 -0.52 3.80
CA GLY A 27 -12.93 0.82 4.10
C GLY A 27 -11.84 1.68 4.74
N ARG A 28 -11.93 2.99 4.55
CA ARG A 28 -11.01 3.99 5.13
C ARG A 28 -10.72 3.76 6.62
N ALA A 29 -11.74 3.46 7.42
CA ALA A 29 -11.58 3.21 8.86
C ALA A 29 -10.72 1.97 9.14
N THR A 30 -10.85 0.91 8.34
CA THR A 30 -10.06 -0.31 8.47
C THR A 30 -8.60 -0.06 8.11
N ILE A 31 -8.35 0.76 7.09
CA ILE A 31 -6.99 1.19 6.72
C ILE A 31 -6.34 1.92 7.90
N TYR A 32 -7.01 2.90 8.51
CA TYR A 32 -6.50 3.58 9.70
C TYR A 32 -6.30 2.65 10.90
N LYS A 33 -7.20 1.69 11.13
CA LYS A 33 -7.03 0.67 12.19
C LYS A 33 -5.80 -0.21 11.94
N ARG A 34 -5.59 -0.67 10.70
CA ARG A 34 -4.44 -1.51 10.36
C ARG A 34 -3.13 -0.72 10.40
N MET A 35 -3.16 0.57 10.04
CA MET A 35 -2.02 1.47 10.24
C MET A 35 -1.68 1.63 11.72
N ALA A 36 -2.68 1.84 12.58
CA ALA A 36 -2.47 1.90 14.03
C ALA A 36 -1.95 0.57 14.60
N ALA A 37 -2.38 -0.56 14.01
CA ALA A 37 -1.89 -1.89 14.36
C ALA A 37 -0.52 -2.23 13.74
N GLY A 38 0.07 -1.36 12.90
CA GLY A 38 1.35 -1.61 12.22
C GLY A 38 1.29 -2.70 11.14
N THR A 39 0.09 -3.10 10.71
CA THR A 39 -0.15 -4.18 9.72
C THR A 39 -0.46 -3.65 8.32
N PHE A 40 -0.34 -2.34 8.11
CA PHE A 40 -0.55 -1.67 6.83
C PHE A 40 0.64 -0.75 6.53
N PRO A 41 1.03 -0.56 5.26
CA PRO A 41 2.13 0.32 4.89
C PRO A 41 1.93 1.74 5.40
N LYS A 42 3.05 2.38 5.72
CA LYS A 42 3.05 3.74 6.27
C LYS A 42 2.77 4.74 5.15
N PRO A 43 1.96 5.79 5.42
CA PRO A 43 1.80 6.87 4.48
C PRO A 43 3.08 7.73 4.41
N VAL A 44 3.34 8.25 3.23
CA VAL A 44 4.25 9.36 2.94
C VAL A 44 3.47 10.67 3.04
N GLU A 45 3.98 11.59 3.83
CA GLU A 45 3.43 12.94 3.95
C GLU A 45 3.90 13.81 2.77
N LEU A 46 2.95 14.36 2.03
CA LEU A 46 3.21 15.24 0.88
C LEU A 46 3.17 16.74 1.26
N GLY A 47 3.01 17.04 2.54
CA GLY A 47 2.84 18.40 3.07
C GLY A 47 1.37 18.82 3.19
N GLY A 48 1.10 19.78 4.08
CA GLY A 48 -0.25 20.33 4.29
C GLY A 48 -1.27 19.34 4.88
N GLY A 49 -0.81 18.31 5.62
CA GLY A 49 -1.66 17.25 6.15
C GLY A 49 -2.13 16.24 5.10
N ILE A 50 -1.60 16.31 3.88
CA ILE A 50 -1.90 15.38 2.81
C ILE A 50 -0.99 14.16 2.93
N VAL A 51 -1.60 12.99 2.99
CA VAL A 51 -0.92 11.70 3.04
C VAL A 51 -1.19 10.88 1.79
N ALA A 52 -0.18 10.14 1.33
CA ALA A 52 -0.30 9.20 0.22
C ALA A 52 0.55 7.96 0.50
N TRP A 53 0.30 6.86 -0.21
CA TRP A 53 1.06 5.61 -0.09
C TRP A 53 1.80 5.35 -1.39
N ARG A 54 3.00 4.78 -1.33
CA ARG A 54 3.67 4.28 -2.53
C ARG A 54 2.87 3.11 -3.09
N GLU A 55 2.58 3.16 -4.39
CA GLU A 55 1.89 2.08 -5.10
C GLU A 55 2.63 0.75 -4.88
N SER A 56 3.96 0.75 -5.02
CA SER A 56 4.82 -0.41 -4.78
C SER A 56 4.67 -1.00 -3.38
N GLU A 57 4.56 -0.17 -2.33
CA GLU A 57 4.37 -0.66 -0.96
C GLU A 57 2.99 -1.29 -0.77
N ILE A 58 1.96 -0.73 -1.40
CA ILE A 58 0.60 -1.28 -1.37
C ILE A 58 0.57 -2.61 -2.13
N GLU A 59 1.17 -2.69 -3.31
CA GLU A 59 1.23 -3.92 -4.11
C GLU A 59 2.05 -5.00 -3.40
N ASN A 60 3.20 -4.63 -2.81
CA ASN A 60 4.00 -5.55 -2.01
C ASN A 60 3.24 -6.01 -0.76
N TRP A 61 2.45 -5.14 -0.14
CA TRP A 61 1.59 -5.52 0.98
C TRP A 61 0.48 -6.48 0.56
N ILE A 62 -0.16 -6.25 -0.60
CA ILE A 62 -1.17 -7.17 -1.16
C ILE A 62 -0.53 -8.54 -1.45
N ALA A 63 0.66 -8.56 -2.05
CA ALA A 63 1.40 -9.79 -2.35
C ALA A 63 1.90 -10.51 -1.10
N SER A 64 2.33 -9.76 -0.08
CA SER A 64 2.81 -10.28 1.20
C SER A 64 1.68 -10.68 2.15
N CYS A 65 0.45 -10.22 1.90
CA CYS A 65 -0.70 -10.63 2.71
C CYS A 65 -0.92 -12.12 2.44
N PRO A 66 -0.62 -13.02 3.41
CA PRO A 66 -0.76 -14.45 3.19
C PRO A 66 -2.22 -14.71 2.89
N ALA A 67 -2.50 -15.16 1.66
CA ALA A 67 -3.82 -15.37 1.08
C ALA A 67 -4.97 -15.47 2.11
N GLN A 68 -5.67 -14.35 2.37
CA GLN A 68 -7.11 -14.45 2.57
C GLN A 68 -7.70 -14.62 1.18
N ALA A 69 -7.49 -15.81 0.59
CA ALA A 69 -8.25 -16.29 -0.54
C ALA A 69 -9.71 -16.30 -0.10
N SER A 70 -10.43 -15.21 -0.38
CA SER A 70 -11.88 -15.23 -0.38
C SER A 70 -12.28 -16.00 -1.61
N LYS A 71 -12.39 -17.32 -1.40
CA LYS A 71 -13.12 -18.30 -2.19
C LYS A 71 -14.35 -17.62 -2.84
N ALA A 72 -14.33 -17.45 -4.16
CA ALA A 72 -15.56 -17.30 -4.92
C ALA A 72 -16.01 -18.72 -5.29
N ALA A 73 -17.10 -19.14 -4.65
CA ALA A 73 -17.87 -20.33 -4.99
C ALA A 73 -18.73 -20.08 -6.23
#